data_AF-A0A8T9QBX6-F1
#
_entry.id   AF-A0A8T9QBX6-F1
#
_cell.length_a   1.000
_cell.length_b   1.000
_cell.length_c   1.000
_cell.angle_alpha   90.00
_cell.angle_beta   90.00
_cell.angle_gamma   90.00
#
_symmetry.space_group_name_H-M   'P 1'
#
loop_
_entity.id
_entity.type
_entity.pdbx_description
1 polymer ?
#
loop_
_entity_poly.entity_id
_entity_poly.type
_entity_poly.pdbx_seq_one_letter_code
_entity_poly.pdbx_strand_id
1 'polypeptide(L)'
;MYHHFVPFTTLRQQPTIVVDSTANGAALVLAHWRGAPTPVPLRDDTSAGSVLRALRQAALPGLPAAAVTANHFDVDGFVGVWSLLHPELALQYEELLRLTAQLGDFREGIGAGPLADHALQLVCWINAEEKEHFYPPFGAPKLRRREDEACVEKFEWFLPRFAEMLQNPESGRIAWEPEYRQVQQASAVIHSSATQLAHYPEIGLLVIRTPEPVPYYALFGPTVDYDIVLSIYEGQRYELEYKYTTWIDLESRPTLPRLPLNELAAQLSAQETSAHRWTFDGITDTGPLLRLAGKTLTKVERYADPDQRPILASSITPEVLEQTVVAFFRYGYASIQPRRYWTWAEIKAAGQPESVGE
;
A
#
# COMPACT_ATOMS: atom_id res chain seq x y z
N MET A 1 -1.97 -8.94 -30.44
CA MET A 1 -2.84 -7.74 -30.33
C MET A 1 -1.99 -6.68 -29.65
N TYR A 2 -2.00 -5.44 -30.14
CA TYR A 2 -1.15 -4.38 -29.59
C TYR A 2 -2.00 -3.42 -28.77
N HIS A 3 -1.74 -3.35 -27.47
CA HIS A 3 -2.34 -2.36 -26.58
C HIS A 3 -1.56 -1.04 -26.65
N HIS A 4 -2.24 0.08 -26.37
CA HIS A 4 -1.61 1.39 -26.21
C HIS A 4 -2.21 2.14 -25.03
N PHE A 5 -1.38 2.94 -24.36
CA PHE A 5 -1.81 3.77 -23.26
C PHE A 5 -2.60 4.99 -23.76
N VAL A 6 -3.68 5.34 -23.06
CA VAL A 6 -4.44 6.57 -23.29
C VAL A 6 -4.69 7.30 -21.97
N PRO A 7 -4.77 8.65 -21.96
CA PRO A 7 -5.17 9.40 -20.77
C PRO A 7 -6.52 8.95 -20.21
N PHE A 8 -6.68 8.92 -18.89
CA PHE A 8 -7.92 8.47 -18.25
C PHE A 8 -9.15 9.27 -18.69
N THR A 9 -8.96 10.56 -18.98
CA THR A 9 -10.00 11.47 -19.45
C THR A 9 -10.58 11.11 -20.82
N THR A 10 -9.91 10.28 -21.62
CA THR A 10 -10.39 9.84 -22.94
C THR A 10 -11.06 8.47 -22.92
N LEU A 11 -11.17 7.82 -21.76
CA LEU A 11 -11.71 6.46 -21.59
C LEU A 11 -13.04 6.20 -22.33
N ARG A 12 -13.94 7.18 -22.42
CA ARG A 12 -15.25 7.01 -23.06
C ARG A 12 -15.26 7.19 -24.58
N GLN A 13 -14.11 7.53 -25.17
CA GLN A 13 -13.99 7.76 -26.61
C GLN A 13 -13.78 6.45 -27.38
N GLN A 14 -13.34 5.38 -26.70
CA GLN A 14 -13.11 4.06 -27.28
C GLN A 14 -13.19 2.95 -26.21
N PRO A 15 -13.44 1.68 -26.58
CA PRO A 15 -13.30 0.57 -25.65
C PRO A 15 -11.91 0.58 -24.99
N THR A 16 -11.89 0.64 -23.66
CA THR A 16 -10.68 0.86 -22.87
C THR A 16 -10.63 -0.09 -21.68
N ILE A 17 -9.48 -0.74 -21.46
CA ILE A 17 -9.17 -1.49 -20.24
C ILE A 17 -8.72 -0.50 -19.17
N VAL A 18 -9.34 -0.57 -18.00
CA VAL A 18 -8.92 0.20 -16.82
C VAL A 18 -8.10 -0.69 -15.92
N VAL A 19 -6.88 -0.27 -15.64
CA VAL A 19 -5.96 -0.91 -14.69
C VAL A 19 -5.90 -0.07 -13.44
N ASP A 20 -5.94 -0.75 -12.29
CA ASP A 20 -5.78 -0.17 -10.97
C ASP A 20 -6.66 1.06 -10.70
N SER A 21 -7.90 0.97 -11.19
CA SER A 21 -8.92 1.98 -10.95
C SER A 21 -10.28 1.42 -11.31
N THR A 22 -11.32 2.22 -11.13
CA THR A 22 -12.66 1.89 -11.58
C THR A 22 -13.23 3.03 -12.41
N ALA A 23 -13.95 2.70 -13.49
CA ALA A 23 -14.61 3.70 -14.30
C ALA A 23 -15.86 3.14 -14.99
N ASN A 24 -16.94 3.94 -14.99
CA ASN A 24 -18.13 3.63 -15.79
C ASN A 24 -17.79 3.75 -17.29
N GLY A 25 -18.09 2.70 -18.04
CA GLY A 25 -17.82 2.61 -19.49
C GLY A 25 -16.53 1.88 -19.86
N ALA A 26 -15.77 1.36 -18.88
CA ALA A 26 -14.64 0.48 -19.14
C ALA A 26 -15.08 -0.79 -19.87
N ALA A 27 -14.28 -1.24 -20.84
CA ALA A 27 -14.49 -2.51 -21.51
C ALA A 27 -14.12 -3.70 -20.58
N LEU A 28 -13.12 -3.49 -19.73
CA LEU A 28 -12.66 -4.42 -18.71
C LEU A 28 -12.02 -3.61 -17.56
N VAL A 29 -12.22 -4.05 -16.32
CA VAL A 29 -11.57 -3.48 -15.13
C VAL A 29 -10.68 -4.53 -14.49
N LEU A 30 -9.40 -4.21 -14.29
CA LEU A 30 -8.39 -5.05 -13.65
C LEU A 30 -7.82 -4.25 -12.47
N ALA A 31 -8.49 -4.34 -11.33
CA ALA A 31 -8.14 -3.60 -10.13
C ALA A 31 -8.38 -4.43 -8.88
N HIS A 32 -7.46 -4.38 -7.93
CA HIS A 32 -7.62 -4.99 -6.60
C HIS A 32 -8.43 -4.12 -5.61
N TRP A 33 -8.85 -2.91 -6.03
CA TRP A 33 -9.61 -2.00 -5.18
C TRP A 33 -10.88 -2.66 -4.67
N ARG A 34 -11.22 -2.33 -3.43
CA ARG A 34 -12.41 -2.85 -2.77
C ARG A 34 -13.68 -2.62 -3.57
N GLY A 35 -14.34 -3.71 -3.94
CA GLY A 35 -15.57 -3.68 -4.74
C GLY A 35 -15.37 -3.34 -6.22
N ALA A 36 -14.13 -3.35 -6.73
CA ALA A 36 -13.88 -3.23 -8.16
C ALA A 36 -14.57 -4.37 -8.94
N PRO A 37 -15.14 -4.09 -10.13
CA PRO A 37 -15.84 -5.10 -10.93
C PRO A 37 -14.87 -5.99 -11.72
N THR A 38 -13.71 -6.34 -11.15
CA THR A 38 -12.77 -7.27 -11.78
C THR A 38 -13.38 -8.67 -11.83
N PRO A 39 -13.42 -9.32 -13.01
CA PRO A 39 -13.99 -10.65 -13.15
C PRO A 39 -13.38 -11.63 -12.16
N VAL A 40 -14.22 -12.47 -11.54
CA VAL A 40 -13.79 -13.41 -10.47
C VAL A 40 -12.55 -14.23 -10.86
N PRO A 41 -12.44 -14.81 -12.08
CA PRO A 41 -11.25 -15.59 -12.46
C PRO A 41 -9.95 -14.78 -12.56
N LEU A 42 -10.05 -13.45 -12.59
CA LEU A 42 -8.94 -12.51 -12.74
C LEU A 42 -8.55 -11.80 -11.45
N ARG A 43 -9.30 -11.98 -10.37
CA ARG A 43 -8.95 -11.37 -9.09
C ARG A 43 -7.59 -11.87 -8.61
N ASP A 44 -6.84 -10.96 -8.04
CA ASP A 44 -5.51 -11.16 -7.48
C ASP A 44 -5.30 -10.13 -6.35
N ASP A 45 -4.23 -10.27 -5.58
CA ASP A 45 -3.92 -9.31 -4.51
C ASP A 45 -3.52 -7.94 -5.08
N THR A 46 -3.01 -7.92 -6.30
CA THR A 46 -2.58 -6.70 -7.01
C THR A 46 -3.29 -6.55 -8.36
N SER A 47 -3.42 -5.31 -8.81
CA SER A 47 -3.96 -4.96 -10.12
C SER A 47 -3.08 -5.51 -11.25
N ALA A 48 -1.75 -5.45 -11.11
CA ALA A 48 -0.80 -6.12 -12.00
C ALA A 48 -0.96 -7.64 -11.99
N GLY A 49 -1.19 -8.26 -10.83
CA GLY A 49 -1.47 -9.68 -10.72
C GLY A 49 -2.73 -10.07 -11.49
N SER A 50 -3.77 -9.22 -11.43
CA SER A 50 -5.01 -9.37 -12.19
C SER A 50 -4.78 -9.26 -13.71
N VAL A 51 -3.92 -8.33 -14.14
CA VAL A 51 -3.46 -8.23 -15.54
C VAL A 51 -2.73 -9.48 -15.99
N LEU A 52 -1.76 -9.97 -15.22
CA LEU A 52 -0.96 -11.14 -15.58
C LEU A 52 -1.84 -12.41 -15.69
N ARG A 53 -2.87 -12.53 -14.84
CA ARG A 53 -3.92 -13.56 -15.02
C ARG A 53 -4.67 -13.39 -16.33
N ALA A 54 -5.08 -12.16 -16.67
CA ALA A 54 -5.82 -11.88 -17.90
C ALA A 54 -5.03 -12.24 -19.15
N LEU A 55 -3.72 -11.96 -19.17
CA LEU A 55 -2.83 -12.29 -20.29
C LEU A 55 -2.72 -13.79 -20.56
N ARG A 56 -2.99 -14.65 -19.57
CA ARG A 56 -3.00 -16.11 -19.72
C ARG A 56 -4.33 -16.66 -20.23
N GLN A 57 -5.40 -15.87 -20.26
CA GLN A 57 -6.72 -16.35 -20.66
C GLN A 57 -6.98 -16.18 -22.15
N ALA A 58 -7.40 -17.25 -22.80
CA ALA A 58 -7.89 -17.19 -24.16
C ALA A 58 -9.29 -16.53 -24.19
N ALA A 59 -9.44 -15.45 -24.95
CA ALA A 59 -10.72 -14.85 -25.32
C ALA A 59 -11.61 -14.34 -24.15
N LEU A 60 -11.06 -13.49 -23.28
CA LEU A 60 -11.82 -12.79 -22.26
C LEU A 60 -12.59 -11.58 -22.84
N PRO A 61 -13.90 -11.40 -22.57
CA PRO A 61 -14.62 -10.19 -22.96
C PRO A 61 -13.93 -8.92 -22.45
N GLY A 62 -13.84 -7.90 -23.31
CA GLY A 62 -13.20 -6.62 -22.98
C GLY A 62 -11.67 -6.61 -23.12
N LEU A 63 -10.98 -7.74 -22.96
CA LEU A 63 -9.53 -7.86 -23.21
C LEU A 63 -9.13 -7.49 -24.65
N PRO A 64 -9.96 -7.72 -25.69
CA PRO A 64 -9.68 -7.22 -27.04
C PRO A 64 -9.57 -5.70 -27.21
N ALA A 65 -9.90 -4.90 -26.19
CA ALA A 65 -9.81 -3.45 -26.26
C ALA A 65 -8.35 -3.00 -26.42
N ALA A 66 -8.08 -2.18 -27.44
CA ALA A 66 -6.73 -1.72 -27.73
C ALA A 66 -6.22 -0.64 -26.76
N ALA A 67 -7.11 0.15 -26.16
CA ALA A 67 -6.71 1.18 -25.19
C ALA A 67 -6.59 0.62 -23.78
N VAL A 68 -5.59 1.11 -23.06
CA VAL A 68 -5.34 0.83 -21.64
C VAL A 68 -5.16 2.16 -20.91
N THR A 69 -5.69 2.27 -19.70
CA THR A 69 -5.55 3.49 -18.89
C THR A 69 -5.53 3.20 -17.40
N ALA A 70 -5.03 4.15 -16.63
CA ALA A 70 -5.07 4.22 -15.17
C ALA A 70 -5.28 5.68 -14.75
N ASN A 71 -5.93 5.93 -13.61
CA ASN A 71 -6.27 7.29 -13.16
C ASN A 71 -5.25 7.90 -12.18
N HIS A 72 -4.17 7.17 -11.88
CA HIS A 72 -3.07 7.61 -11.05
C HIS A 72 -1.83 6.78 -11.40
N PHE A 73 -0.68 7.19 -10.87
CA PHE A 73 0.58 6.48 -11.07
C PHE A 73 1.10 6.00 -9.72
N ASP A 74 1.22 4.68 -9.59
CA ASP A 74 1.98 3.97 -8.57
C ASP A 74 2.60 2.72 -9.21
N VAL A 75 3.33 1.93 -8.41
CA VAL A 75 4.06 0.77 -8.92
C VAL A 75 3.12 -0.32 -9.44
N ASP A 76 2.06 -0.67 -8.71
CA ASP A 76 1.13 -1.73 -9.11
C ASP A 76 0.38 -1.36 -10.41
N GLY A 77 -0.25 -0.18 -10.44
CA GLY A 77 -0.92 0.34 -11.62
C GLY A 77 0.02 0.47 -12.82
N PHE A 78 1.25 0.94 -12.60
CA PHE A 78 2.26 1.04 -13.65
C PHE A 78 2.65 -0.32 -14.22
N VAL A 79 3.01 -1.28 -13.37
CA VAL A 79 3.39 -2.64 -13.80
C VAL A 79 2.24 -3.31 -14.55
N GLY A 80 1.00 -3.13 -14.10
CA GLY A 80 -0.19 -3.63 -14.77
C GLY A 80 -0.39 -3.03 -16.17
N VAL A 81 -0.31 -1.70 -16.30
CA VAL A 81 -0.42 -1.04 -17.62
C VAL A 81 0.72 -1.50 -18.54
N TRP A 82 1.96 -1.48 -18.06
CA TRP A 82 3.12 -1.90 -18.87
C TRP A 82 2.98 -3.36 -19.34
N SER A 83 2.46 -4.25 -18.48
CA SER A 83 2.27 -5.66 -18.82
C SER A 83 1.28 -5.87 -19.97
N LEU A 84 0.20 -5.08 -20.05
CA LEU A 84 -0.70 -5.11 -21.20
C LEU A 84 -0.03 -4.60 -22.48
N LEU A 85 0.82 -3.57 -22.38
CA LEU A 85 1.54 -3.03 -23.54
C LEU A 85 2.64 -3.99 -24.04
N HIS A 86 3.21 -4.81 -23.17
CA HIS A 86 4.33 -5.72 -23.46
C HIS A 86 4.04 -7.17 -23.01
N PRO A 87 2.98 -7.82 -23.53
CA PRO A 87 2.45 -9.06 -22.95
C PRO A 87 3.42 -10.25 -23.01
N GLU A 88 4.19 -10.38 -24.09
CA GLU A 88 5.18 -11.47 -24.23
C GLU A 88 6.29 -11.35 -23.17
N LEU A 89 6.84 -10.14 -23.00
CA LEU A 89 7.88 -9.88 -22.02
C LEU A 89 7.32 -9.95 -20.60
N ALA A 90 6.09 -9.49 -20.38
CA ALA A 90 5.42 -9.58 -19.09
C ALA A 90 5.24 -11.03 -18.64
N LEU A 91 4.82 -11.93 -19.54
CA LEU A 91 4.69 -13.35 -19.23
C LEU A 91 6.05 -14.05 -19.03
N GLN A 92 7.11 -13.57 -19.69
CA GLN A 92 8.47 -14.05 -19.46
C GLN A 92 8.99 -13.68 -18.06
N TYR A 93 8.67 -12.48 -17.58
CA TYR A 93 9.11 -11.94 -16.28
C TYR A 93 8.00 -11.94 -15.22
N GLU A 94 6.99 -12.81 -15.36
CA GLU A 94 5.76 -12.74 -14.56
C GLU A 94 6.04 -12.76 -13.04
N GLU A 95 6.90 -13.66 -12.58
CA GLU A 95 7.21 -13.78 -11.14
C GLU A 95 7.85 -12.52 -10.58
N LEU A 96 8.78 -11.92 -11.34
CA LEU A 96 9.43 -10.66 -10.97
C LEU A 96 8.41 -9.52 -10.93
N LEU A 97 7.57 -9.39 -11.95
CA LEU A 97 6.57 -8.31 -12.03
C LEU A 97 5.50 -8.41 -10.93
N ARG A 98 5.09 -9.63 -10.56
CA ARG A 98 4.21 -9.87 -9.40
C ARG A 98 4.86 -9.39 -8.10
N LEU A 99 6.13 -9.75 -7.90
CA LEU A 99 6.88 -9.35 -6.72
C LEU A 99 7.10 -7.84 -6.69
N THR A 100 7.42 -7.20 -7.81
CA THR A 100 7.55 -5.75 -7.93
C THR A 100 6.26 -5.02 -7.59
N ALA A 101 5.11 -5.48 -8.11
CA ALA A 101 3.81 -4.90 -7.80
C ALA A 101 3.45 -5.06 -6.31
N GLN A 102 3.63 -6.27 -5.76
CA GLN A 102 3.40 -6.52 -4.33
C GLN A 102 4.28 -5.64 -3.45
N LEU A 103 5.56 -5.53 -3.79
CA LEU A 103 6.52 -4.73 -3.04
C LEU A 103 6.16 -3.25 -3.09
N GLY A 104 5.78 -2.72 -4.26
CA GLY A 104 5.42 -1.31 -4.42
C GLY A 104 4.22 -0.88 -3.56
N ASP A 105 3.19 -1.72 -3.50
CA ASP A 105 1.95 -1.40 -2.80
C ASP A 105 1.95 -1.80 -1.32
N PHE A 106 2.45 -3.01 -1.01
CA PHE A 106 2.35 -3.56 0.33
C PHE A 106 3.62 -3.37 1.15
N ARG A 107 4.78 -3.21 0.47
CA ARG A 107 6.08 -2.97 1.08
C ARG A 107 6.51 -4.08 2.06
N GLU A 108 5.96 -5.28 1.89
CA GLU A 108 6.20 -6.45 2.73
C GLU A 108 7.03 -7.54 2.02
N GLY A 109 7.56 -8.50 2.77
CA GLY A 109 8.20 -9.68 2.19
C GLY A 109 9.59 -9.44 1.58
N ILE A 110 10.26 -8.35 1.96
CA ILE A 110 11.60 -8.03 1.45
C ILE A 110 12.60 -9.12 1.81
N GLY A 111 13.43 -9.50 0.84
CA GLY A 111 14.50 -10.50 1.00
C GLY A 111 14.03 -11.95 0.84
N ALA A 112 12.77 -12.19 0.46
CA ALA A 112 12.26 -13.52 0.19
C ALA A 112 12.57 -13.96 -1.27
N GLY A 113 13.49 -14.91 -1.42
CA GLY A 113 13.71 -15.61 -2.70
C GLY A 113 14.69 -14.94 -3.67
N PRO A 114 14.97 -15.60 -4.82
CA PRO A 114 16.05 -15.21 -5.73
C PRO A 114 15.79 -13.91 -6.51
N LEU A 115 14.54 -13.42 -6.54
CA LEU A 115 14.14 -12.23 -7.29
C LEU A 115 13.95 -10.98 -6.40
N ALA A 116 14.09 -11.12 -5.07
CA ALA A 116 13.79 -10.04 -4.12
C ALA A 116 14.62 -8.78 -4.36
N ASP A 117 15.93 -8.92 -4.55
CA ASP A 117 16.80 -7.78 -4.80
C ASP A 117 16.44 -7.09 -6.12
N HIS A 118 16.14 -7.87 -7.16
CA HIS A 118 15.75 -7.31 -8.45
C HIS A 118 14.42 -6.56 -8.36
N ALA A 119 13.41 -7.11 -7.68
CA ALA A 119 12.14 -6.42 -7.45
C ALA A 119 12.34 -5.11 -6.67
N LEU A 120 13.19 -5.12 -5.62
CA LEU A 120 13.51 -3.93 -4.85
C LEU A 120 14.26 -2.88 -5.68
N GLN A 121 15.20 -3.30 -6.55
CA GLN A 121 15.88 -2.39 -7.49
C GLN A 121 14.88 -1.71 -8.43
N LEU A 122 13.90 -2.45 -8.97
CA LEU A 122 12.86 -1.88 -9.84
C LEU A 122 12.00 -0.85 -9.10
N VAL A 123 11.56 -1.18 -7.89
CA VAL A 123 10.76 -0.27 -7.06
C VAL A 123 11.55 0.98 -6.67
N CYS A 124 12.79 0.82 -6.21
CA CYS A 124 13.66 1.94 -5.87
C CYS A 124 13.98 2.81 -7.09
N TRP A 125 14.13 2.22 -8.28
CA TRP A 125 14.30 2.97 -9.53
C TRP A 125 13.06 3.81 -9.85
N ILE A 126 11.85 3.23 -9.79
CA ILE A 126 10.60 3.95 -10.01
C ILE A 126 10.47 5.11 -9.02
N ASN A 127 10.70 4.86 -7.72
CA ASN A 127 10.61 5.89 -6.69
C ASN A 127 11.61 7.03 -6.90
N ALA A 128 12.86 6.70 -7.23
CA ALA A 128 13.92 7.68 -7.43
C ALA A 128 13.65 8.58 -8.65
N GLU A 129 13.32 7.98 -9.80
CA GLU A 129 13.01 8.72 -11.02
C GLU A 129 11.72 9.54 -10.88
N GLU A 130 10.72 9.03 -10.14
CA GLU A 130 9.51 9.79 -9.84
C GLU A 130 9.81 11.04 -9.02
N LYS A 131 10.63 10.90 -7.96
CA LYS A 131 11.05 12.01 -7.10
C LYS A 131 11.89 13.05 -7.85
N GLU A 132 12.76 12.62 -8.76
CA GLU A 132 13.66 13.50 -9.53
C GLU A 132 12.91 14.30 -10.61
N HIS A 133 11.98 13.66 -11.32
CA HIS A 133 11.39 14.24 -12.52
C HIS A 133 9.97 14.78 -12.32
N PHE A 134 9.26 14.36 -11.28
CA PHE A 134 7.83 14.60 -11.14
C PHE A 134 7.43 15.06 -9.74
N TYR A 135 6.13 15.35 -9.59
CA TYR A 135 5.55 15.61 -8.27
C TYR A 135 5.48 14.31 -7.46
N PRO A 136 5.69 14.37 -6.13
CA PRO A 136 5.58 13.19 -5.28
C PRO A 136 4.14 12.66 -5.25
N PRO A 137 3.90 11.40 -4.84
CA PRO A 137 2.57 10.88 -4.63
C PRO A 137 1.67 11.85 -3.84
N PHE A 138 0.43 12.02 -4.28
CA PHE A 138 -0.54 13.00 -3.75
C PHE A 138 -0.13 14.49 -3.89
N GLY A 139 0.88 14.79 -4.70
CA GLY A 139 1.39 16.13 -4.97
C GLY A 139 0.66 16.90 -6.08
N ALA A 140 -0.17 16.24 -6.90
CA ALA A 140 -0.87 16.88 -8.02
C ALA A 140 -1.67 18.15 -7.66
N PRO A 141 -2.32 18.26 -6.47
CA PRO A 141 -2.99 19.50 -6.07
C PRO A 141 -2.07 20.73 -6.06
N LYS A 142 -0.76 20.58 -5.80
CA LYS A 142 0.21 21.69 -5.87
C LYS A 142 0.38 22.22 -7.30
N LEU A 143 0.17 21.36 -8.30
CA LEU A 143 0.15 21.71 -9.72
C LEU A 143 -1.20 22.26 -10.19
N ARG A 144 -2.20 22.32 -9.29
CA ARG A 144 -3.60 22.67 -9.62
C ARG A 144 -4.21 21.77 -10.70
N ARG A 145 -3.78 20.51 -10.74
CA ARG A 145 -4.31 19.47 -11.63
C ARG A 145 -4.92 18.35 -10.81
N ARG A 146 -5.82 17.61 -11.44
CA ARG A 146 -6.29 16.33 -10.89
C ARG A 146 -5.23 15.26 -11.11
N GLU A 147 -5.21 14.25 -10.24
CA GLU A 147 -4.27 13.13 -10.35
C GLU A 147 -4.39 12.42 -11.71
N ASP A 148 -5.61 12.19 -12.18
CA ASP A 148 -5.92 11.50 -13.44
C ASP A 148 -5.55 12.27 -14.71
N GLU A 149 -5.19 13.54 -14.56
CA GLU A 149 -4.61 14.37 -15.62
C GLU A 149 -3.09 14.49 -15.48
N ALA A 150 -2.58 14.55 -14.24
CA ALA A 150 -1.17 14.77 -13.95
C ALA A 150 -0.32 13.50 -14.09
N CYS A 151 -0.90 12.31 -13.90
CA CYS A 151 -0.17 11.04 -13.96
C CYS A 151 0.27 10.64 -15.38
N VAL A 152 -0.35 11.21 -16.42
CA VAL A 152 -0.06 10.89 -17.83
C VAL A 152 1.42 11.08 -18.17
N GLU A 153 2.02 12.18 -17.72
CA GLU A 153 3.44 12.50 -17.98
C GLU A 153 4.39 11.47 -17.34
N LYS A 154 4.01 10.89 -16.20
CA LYS A 154 4.75 9.80 -15.57
C LYS A 154 4.69 8.55 -16.45
N PHE A 155 3.50 8.12 -16.88
CA PHE A 155 3.35 6.97 -17.78
C PHE A 155 4.14 7.14 -19.08
N GLU A 156 4.02 8.28 -19.75
CA GLU A 156 4.73 8.56 -21.00
C GLU A 156 6.25 8.48 -20.85
N TRP A 157 6.77 8.85 -19.68
CA TRP A 157 8.19 8.76 -19.38
C TRP A 157 8.65 7.34 -19.03
N PHE A 158 7.93 6.65 -18.15
CA PHE A 158 8.34 5.33 -17.63
C PHE A 158 8.13 4.19 -18.63
N LEU A 159 7.00 4.18 -19.36
CA LEU A 159 6.63 3.07 -20.26
C LEU A 159 7.73 2.71 -21.28
N PRO A 160 8.35 3.65 -22.03
CA PRO A 160 9.38 3.29 -23.01
C PRO A 160 10.73 2.88 -22.39
N ARG A 161 10.95 3.11 -21.08
CA ARG A 161 12.24 2.88 -20.40
C ARG A 161 12.26 1.59 -19.58
N PHE A 162 11.09 1.15 -19.11
CA PHE A 162 11.01 0.07 -18.13
C PHE A 162 11.49 -1.28 -18.64
N ALA A 163 11.37 -1.57 -19.95
CA ALA A 163 11.87 -2.83 -20.51
C ALA A 163 13.38 -3.02 -20.30
N GLU A 164 14.17 -1.95 -20.48
CA GLU A 164 15.62 -1.99 -20.24
C GLU A 164 15.92 -2.19 -18.76
N MET A 165 15.22 -1.46 -17.89
CA MET A 165 15.39 -1.56 -16.44
C MET A 165 15.01 -2.96 -15.91
N LEU A 166 13.92 -3.56 -16.42
CA LEU A 166 13.46 -4.91 -16.09
C LEU A 166 14.48 -6.00 -16.48
N GLN A 167 15.18 -5.82 -17.60
CA GLN A 167 16.12 -6.82 -18.12
C GLN A 167 17.55 -6.62 -17.60
N ASN A 168 17.92 -5.38 -17.32
CA ASN A 168 19.26 -4.97 -16.92
C ASN A 168 19.18 -3.91 -15.82
N PRO A 169 19.02 -4.30 -14.54
CA PRO A 169 18.89 -3.35 -13.45
C PRO A 169 20.13 -2.45 -13.29
N GLU A 170 21.32 -2.86 -13.77
CA GLU A 170 22.51 -2.01 -13.71
C GLU A 170 22.37 -0.72 -14.53
N SER A 171 21.49 -0.67 -15.54
CA SER A 171 21.24 0.56 -16.33
C SER A 171 20.69 1.71 -15.48
N GLY A 172 19.87 1.40 -14.47
CA GLY A 172 19.28 2.36 -13.54
C GLY A 172 20.02 2.51 -12.22
N ARG A 173 21.23 1.94 -12.07
CA ARG A 173 21.92 1.82 -10.78
C ARG A 173 22.12 3.13 -10.04
N ILE A 174 22.49 4.18 -10.76
CA ILE A 174 22.70 5.51 -10.16
C ILE A 174 21.43 5.99 -9.44
N ALA A 175 20.25 5.70 -10.00
CA ALA A 175 18.98 6.10 -9.43
C ALA A 175 18.53 5.18 -8.27
N TRP A 176 18.59 3.85 -8.43
CA TRP A 176 18.04 2.93 -7.40
C TRP A 176 18.99 2.65 -6.22
N GLU A 177 20.31 2.71 -6.41
CA GLU A 177 21.28 2.29 -5.40
C GLU A 177 21.18 3.04 -4.05
N PRO A 178 20.93 4.37 -4.01
CA PRO A 178 20.79 5.10 -2.76
C PRO A 178 19.65 4.56 -1.86
N GLU A 179 18.43 4.47 -2.40
CA GLU A 179 17.26 3.99 -1.65
C GLU A 179 17.41 2.50 -1.31
N TYR A 180 17.90 1.68 -2.25
CA TYR A 180 18.18 0.26 -2.01
C TYR A 180 19.12 0.05 -0.83
N ARG A 181 20.25 0.78 -0.77
CA ARG A 181 21.21 0.66 0.34
C ARG A 181 20.60 1.12 1.67
N GLN A 182 19.80 2.18 1.66
CA GLN A 182 19.09 2.64 2.85
C GLN A 182 18.12 1.56 3.37
N VAL A 183 17.34 0.94 2.47
CA VAL A 183 16.42 -0.15 2.82
C VAL A 183 17.17 -1.36 3.34
N GLN A 184 18.30 -1.75 2.74
CA GLN A 184 19.12 -2.88 3.22
C GLN A 184 19.69 -2.63 4.62
N GLN A 185 20.20 -1.41 4.88
CA GLN A 185 20.70 -1.03 6.20
C GLN A 185 19.60 -1.05 7.25
N ALA A 186 18.45 -0.45 6.94
CA ALA A 186 17.29 -0.44 7.82
C ALA A 186 16.75 -1.87 8.07
N SER A 187 16.71 -2.71 7.03
CA SER A 187 16.32 -4.11 7.15
C SER A 187 17.27 -4.88 8.06
N ALA A 188 18.57 -4.60 8.01
CA ALA A 188 19.53 -5.20 8.94
C ALA A 188 19.25 -4.81 10.41
N VAL A 189 18.78 -3.58 10.67
CA VAL A 189 18.34 -3.15 12.01
C VAL A 189 17.11 -3.93 12.46
N ILE A 190 16.12 -4.07 11.58
CA ILE A 190 14.87 -4.83 11.84
C ILE A 190 15.14 -6.30 12.18
N HIS A 191 16.14 -6.92 11.55
CA HIS A 191 16.52 -8.32 11.81
C HIS A 191 17.58 -8.49 12.94
N SER A 192 18.05 -7.40 13.54
CA SER A 192 19.05 -7.45 14.62
C SER A 192 18.42 -7.57 16.00
N SER A 193 19.25 -7.82 17.02
CA SER A 193 18.81 -7.81 18.42
C SER A 193 18.37 -6.43 18.94
N ALA A 194 18.55 -5.35 18.17
CA ALA A 194 18.04 -4.03 18.51
C ALA A 194 16.51 -3.94 18.29
N THR A 195 15.94 -4.85 17.50
CA THR A 195 14.50 -4.87 17.19
C THR A 195 13.83 -6.06 17.89
N GLN A 196 12.65 -5.83 18.46
CA GLN A 196 11.81 -6.88 19.03
C GLN A 196 10.45 -6.90 18.33
N LEU A 197 10.02 -8.10 17.96
CA LEU A 197 8.73 -8.35 17.32
C LEU A 197 7.80 -9.07 18.29
N ALA A 198 6.59 -8.54 18.51
CA ALA A 198 5.54 -9.22 19.26
C ALA A 198 4.33 -9.46 18.36
N HIS A 199 3.95 -10.74 18.25
CA HIS A 199 2.97 -11.22 17.29
C HIS A 199 1.61 -11.44 17.96
N TYR A 200 0.57 -10.84 17.38
CA TYR A 200 -0.83 -11.01 17.79
C TYR A 200 -1.69 -11.43 16.59
N PRO A 201 -1.50 -12.65 16.06
CA PRO A 201 -2.15 -13.10 14.83
C PRO A 201 -3.68 -13.14 14.95
N GLU A 202 -4.22 -13.34 16.14
CA GLU A 202 -5.67 -13.40 16.39
C GLU A 202 -6.39 -12.07 16.12
N ILE A 203 -5.64 -10.96 16.11
CA ILE A 203 -6.15 -9.61 15.81
C ILE A 203 -5.42 -8.97 14.61
N GLY A 204 -4.60 -9.73 13.88
CA GLY A 204 -3.85 -9.25 12.72
C GLY A 204 -2.83 -8.14 13.04
N LEU A 205 -2.31 -8.08 14.28
CA LEU A 205 -1.39 -7.04 14.74
C LEU A 205 0.05 -7.59 14.89
N LEU A 206 1.01 -6.86 14.34
CA LEU A 206 2.43 -7.00 14.65
C LEU A 206 2.91 -5.75 15.39
N VAL A 207 3.53 -5.94 16.55
CA VAL A 207 4.21 -4.85 17.27
C VAL A 207 5.70 -4.90 16.96
N ILE A 208 6.25 -3.80 16.49
CA ILE A 208 7.66 -3.64 16.14
C ILE A 208 8.28 -2.62 17.08
N ARG A 209 9.16 -3.08 17.97
CA ARG A 209 10.00 -2.21 18.82
C ARG A 209 11.35 -2.07 18.17
N THR A 210 11.73 -0.87 17.73
CA THR A 210 13.02 -0.59 17.08
C THR A 210 13.54 0.78 17.52
N PRO A 211 14.86 1.04 17.60
CA PRO A 211 15.36 2.29 18.19
C PRO A 211 14.82 3.56 17.54
N GLU A 212 14.85 3.60 16.20
CA GLU A 212 14.45 4.75 15.40
C GLU A 212 13.45 4.34 14.32
N PRO A 213 12.62 5.28 13.81
CA PRO A 213 11.84 5.09 12.61
C PRO A 213 12.73 4.68 11.43
N VAL A 214 12.20 3.80 10.58
CA VAL A 214 12.89 3.28 9.39
C VAL A 214 11.99 3.38 8.16
N PRO A 215 12.55 3.34 6.93
CA PRO A 215 11.76 3.32 5.70
C PRO A 215 10.74 2.18 5.67
N TYR A 216 9.61 2.41 4.99
CA TYR A 216 8.49 1.46 4.98
C TYR A 216 8.87 0.09 4.48
N TYR A 217 9.71 0.00 3.44
CA TYR A 217 10.22 -1.27 2.93
C TYR A 217 10.86 -2.12 4.05
N ALA A 218 11.67 -1.51 4.92
CA ALA A 218 12.24 -2.22 6.06
C ALA A 218 11.20 -2.48 7.16
N LEU A 219 10.39 -1.47 7.50
CA LEU A 219 9.39 -1.58 8.58
C LEU A 219 8.34 -2.67 8.29
N PHE A 220 7.86 -2.74 7.06
CA PHE A 220 6.81 -3.66 6.64
C PHE A 220 7.34 -4.97 6.10
N GLY A 221 8.65 -5.09 5.84
CA GLY A 221 9.31 -6.35 5.50
C GLY A 221 8.83 -7.58 6.29
N PRO A 222 8.81 -7.56 7.64
CA PRO A 222 8.39 -8.69 8.46
C PRO A 222 6.87 -8.79 8.70
N THR A 223 6.05 -7.96 8.06
CA THR A 223 4.62 -7.82 8.38
C THR A 223 3.70 -8.67 7.50
N VAL A 224 4.23 -9.63 6.74
CA VAL A 224 3.43 -10.60 5.97
C VAL A 224 2.42 -11.27 6.92
N ASP A 225 1.16 -11.40 6.46
CA ASP A 225 0.01 -11.89 7.24
C ASP A 225 -0.50 -10.99 8.38
N TYR A 226 0.15 -9.84 8.61
CA TYR A 226 -0.33 -8.81 9.53
C TYR A 226 -0.86 -7.61 8.76
N ASP A 227 -1.96 -7.06 9.26
CA ASP A 227 -2.73 -6.00 8.63
C ASP A 227 -2.67 -4.69 9.42
N ILE A 228 -2.17 -4.78 10.65
CA ILE A 228 -2.02 -3.70 11.61
C ILE A 228 -0.59 -3.74 12.14
N VAL A 229 0.07 -2.59 12.19
CA VAL A 229 1.43 -2.46 12.71
C VAL A 229 1.44 -1.41 13.81
N LEU A 230 1.91 -1.78 14.99
CA LEU A 230 2.23 -0.84 16.06
C LEU A 230 3.75 -0.68 16.12
N SER A 231 4.25 0.49 15.73
CA SER A 231 5.66 0.83 15.81
C SER A 231 5.95 1.57 17.11
N ILE A 232 6.92 1.06 17.86
CA ILE A 232 7.36 1.58 19.14
C ILE A 232 8.84 1.94 19.03
N TYR A 233 9.15 3.23 19.16
CA TYR A 233 10.51 3.75 19.07
C TYR A 233 11.05 4.23 20.42
N GLU A 234 12.37 4.41 20.51
CA GLU A 234 12.99 5.01 21.68
C GLU A 234 12.43 6.42 21.95
N GLY A 235 12.43 6.81 23.23
CA GLY A 235 11.88 8.10 23.66
C GLY A 235 10.35 8.17 23.66
N GLN A 236 9.65 7.02 23.78
CA GLN A 236 8.19 6.93 23.85
C GLN A 236 7.48 7.52 22.61
N ARG A 237 8.02 7.25 21.44
CA ARG A 237 7.47 7.68 20.14
C ARG A 237 6.75 6.51 19.50
N TYR A 238 5.51 6.73 19.06
CA TYR A 238 4.62 5.64 18.64
C TYR A 238 3.79 6.00 17.41
N GLU A 239 3.57 5.01 16.55
CA GLU A 239 2.57 5.07 15.48
C GLU A 239 1.85 3.72 15.36
N LEU A 240 0.53 3.75 15.28
CA LEU A 240 -0.30 2.59 14.91
C LEU A 240 -0.80 2.82 13.49
N GLU A 241 -0.62 1.84 12.61
CA GLU A 241 -1.00 1.94 11.20
C GLU A 241 -1.84 0.74 10.76
N TYR A 242 -2.95 1.02 10.08
CA TYR A 242 -3.58 0.01 9.23
C TYR A 242 -2.89 -0.01 7.89
N LYS A 243 -2.36 -1.17 7.50
CA LYS A 243 -1.68 -1.34 6.21
C LYS A 243 -2.65 -1.18 5.04
N TYR A 244 -2.10 -0.85 3.87
CA TYR A 244 -2.88 -0.73 2.63
C TYR A 244 -3.65 -2.02 2.26
N THR A 245 -3.13 -3.18 2.68
CA THR A 245 -3.78 -4.50 2.57
C THR A 245 -5.20 -4.54 3.15
N THR A 246 -5.53 -3.66 4.09
CA THR A 246 -6.87 -3.53 4.68
C THR A 246 -7.78 -2.52 3.95
N TRP A 247 -7.29 -1.80 2.95
CA TRP A 247 -8.07 -0.90 2.10
C TRP A 247 -8.55 -1.58 0.80
N ILE A 248 -7.78 -2.54 0.30
CA ILE A 248 -8.05 -3.31 -0.92
C ILE A 248 -8.74 -4.65 -0.64
N ASP A 249 -9.07 -5.39 -1.69
CA ASP A 249 -9.56 -6.76 -1.61
C ASP A 249 -8.43 -7.75 -1.91
N LEU A 250 -7.97 -8.49 -0.88
CA LEU A 250 -7.00 -9.58 -1.06
C LEU A 250 -7.69 -10.85 -1.55
N GLU A 251 -7.12 -11.46 -2.58
CA GLU A 251 -7.50 -12.77 -3.10
C GLU A 251 -6.84 -13.89 -2.30
N SER A 252 -5.59 -13.72 -1.87
CA SER A 252 -4.79 -14.77 -1.23
C SER A 252 -5.33 -15.17 0.14
N ARG A 253 -5.80 -14.22 0.96
CA ARG A 253 -6.21 -14.49 2.35
C ARG A 253 -7.38 -13.61 2.82
N PRO A 254 -8.15 -14.06 3.82
CA PRO A 254 -9.12 -13.21 4.50
C PRO A 254 -8.44 -12.14 5.36
N THR A 255 -9.18 -11.07 5.67
CA THR A 255 -8.75 -9.97 6.56
C THR A 255 -9.81 -9.68 7.61
N LEU A 256 -9.40 -8.97 8.67
CA LEU A 256 -10.31 -8.34 9.63
C LEU A 256 -10.70 -6.93 9.14
N PRO A 257 -11.92 -6.45 9.43
CA PRO A 257 -12.34 -5.11 9.02
C PRO A 257 -11.64 -4.05 9.88
N ARG A 258 -11.37 -2.88 9.30
CA ARG A 258 -10.85 -1.74 10.09
C ARG A 258 -11.86 -1.29 11.13
N LEU A 259 -11.46 -1.29 12.39
CA LEU A 259 -12.24 -0.70 13.47
C LEU A 259 -12.03 0.83 13.52
N PRO A 260 -13.09 1.63 13.75
CA PRO A 260 -12.98 3.05 14.07
C PRO A 260 -12.10 3.26 15.31
N LEU A 261 -11.11 4.13 15.20
CA LEU A 261 -10.12 4.33 16.25
C LEU A 261 -10.54 5.39 17.30
N ASN A 262 -11.80 5.84 17.25
CA ASN A 262 -12.34 6.87 18.14
C ASN A 262 -12.14 6.53 19.62
N GLU A 263 -12.58 5.34 20.04
CA GLU A 263 -12.49 4.88 21.43
C GLU A 263 -11.04 4.67 21.86
N LEU A 264 -10.20 4.09 20.99
CA LEU A 264 -8.77 3.93 21.28
C LEU A 264 -8.08 5.28 21.47
N ALA A 265 -8.32 6.24 20.57
CA ALA A 265 -7.76 7.58 20.69
C ALA A 265 -8.26 8.33 21.93
N ALA A 266 -9.53 8.14 22.32
CA ALA A 266 -10.08 8.70 23.54
C ALA A 266 -9.42 8.11 24.80
N GLN A 267 -9.27 6.78 24.85
CA GLN A 267 -8.59 6.09 25.96
C GLN A 267 -7.13 6.52 26.09
N LEU A 268 -6.39 6.58 24.99
CA LEU A 268 -5.00 7.02 25.00
C LEU A 268 -4.89 8.51 25.38
N SER A 269 -5.79 9.36 24.89
CA SER A 269 -5.81 10.80 25.26
C SER A 269 -6.14 11.03 26.73
N ALA A 270 -6.91 10.13 27.37
CA ALA A 270 -7.20 10.22 28.80
C ALA A 270 -6.00 9.81 29.68
N GLN A 271 -5.11 8.96 29.15
CA GLN A 271 -3.88 8.53 29.81
C GLN A 271 -2.69 9.48 29.55
N GLU A 272 -2.79 10.28 28.49
CA GLU A 272 -1.75 11.24 28.10
C GLU A 272 -1.71 12.44 29.07
N THR A 273 -0.51 12.77 29.55
CA THR A 273 -0.27 13.87 30.50
C THR A 273 0.45 15.06 29.88
N SER A 274 0.98 14.91 28.66
CA SER A 274 1.50 16.05 27.89
C SER A 274 0.36 16.96 27.40
N ALA A 275 0.74 18.08 26.77
CA ALA A 275 -0.23 19.00 26.17
C ALA A 275 -0.83 18.49 24.85
N HIS A 276 -0.40 17.32 24.38
CA HIS A 276 -0.82 16.73 23.11
C HIS A 276 -2.02 15.80 23.30
N ARG A 277 -2.68 15.43 22.20
CA ARG A 277 -3.79 14.47 22.19
C ARG A 277 -3.55 13.41 21.14
N TRP A 278 -4.08 12.21 21.35
CA TRP A 278 -4.04 11.18 20.33
C TRP A 278 -5.07 11.47 19.26
N THR A 279 -4.64 11.36 18.01
CA THR A 279 -5.46 11.59 16.81
C THR A 279 -5.32 10.43 15.85
N PHE A 280 -6.28 10.31 14.95
CA PHE A 280 -6.30 9.25 13.97
C PHE A 280 -6.90 9.71 12.64
N ASP A 281 -6.52 9.03 11.57
CA ASP A 281 -7.10 9.18 10.24
C ASP A 281 -8.37 8.32 10.10
N GLY A 282 -9.28 8.73 9.20
CA GLY A 282 -10.51 7.99 8.96
C GLY A 282 -10.24 6.59 8.39
N ILE A 283 -11.06 5.60 8.77
CA ILE A 283 -10.91 4.19 8.35
C ILE A 283 -10.95 3.96 6.82
N THR A 284 -11.44 4.93 6.04
CA THR A 284 -11.49 4.90 4.58
C THR A 284 -10.25 5.51 3.91
N ASP A 285 -9.35 6.14 4.67
CA ASP A 285 -8.04 6.58 4.18
C ASP A 285 -7.22 5.35 3.75
N THR A 286 -6.28 5.45 2.81
CA THR A 286 -5.58 4.25 2.28
C THR A 286 -4.62 3.63 3.30
N GLY A 287 -3.96 4.44 4.13
CA GLY A 287 -3.06 4.00 5.20
C GLY A 287 -3.28 4.82 6.49
N PRO A 288 -4.40 4.63 7.21
CA PRO A 288 -4.75 5.48 8.32
C PRO A 288 -3.83 5.25 9.52
N LEU A 289 -3.31 6.36 10.05
CA LEU A 289 -2.45 6.39 11.23
C LEU A 289 -3.25 6.75 12.48
N LEU A 290 -2.88 6.19 13.62
CA LEU A 290 -3.15 6.73 14.96
C LEU A 290 -1.82 7.11 15.62
N ARG A 291 -1.76 8.35 16.12
CA ARG A 291 -0.52 9.00 16.57
C ARG A 291 -0.79 10.17 17.50
N LEU A 292 0.22 10.54 18.29
CA LEU A 292 0.17 11.74 19.11
C LEU A 292 0.21 13.00 18.22
N ALA A 293 -0.75 13.91 18.45
CA ALA A 293 -0.96 15.09 17.61
C ALA A 293 0.11 16.15 17.84
N GLY A 294 0.76 16.54 16.76
CA GLY A 294 1.62 17.71 16.67
C GLY A 294 1.12 18.67 15.61
N LYS A 295 2.04 19.12 14.74
CA LYS A 295 1.68 19.77 13.48
C LYS A 295 0.86 18.80 12.64
N THR A 296 -0.28 19.25 12.11
CA THR A 296 -1.06 18.47 11.14
C THR A 296 -0.20 18.17 9.92
N LEU A 297 -0.01 16.88 9.65
CA LEU A 297 0.72 16.43 8.47
C LEU A 297 -0.11 16.67 7.21
N THR A 298 0.54 17.18 6.17
CA THR A 298 0.00 17.17 4.81
C THR A 298 -0.19 15.73 4.33
N LYS A 299 -1.01 15.51 3.30
CA LYS A 299 -1.19 14.18 2.71
C LYS A 299 0.16 13.58 2.32
N VAL A 300 1.02 14.33 1.63
CA VAL A 300 2.39 13.90 1.26
C VAL A 300 3.20 13.43 2.49
N GLU A 301 3.20 14.19 3.59
CA GLU A 301 3.92 13.82 4.81
C GLU A 301 3.33 12.57 5.50
N ARG A 302 2.02 12.31 5.39
CA ARG A 302 1.38 11.11 5.94
C ARG A 302 1.80 9.83 5.21
N TYR A 303 2.08 9.91 3.91
CA TYR A 303 2.50 8.75 3.09
C TYR A 303 4.01 8.67 2.84
N ALA A 304 4.76 9.70 3.25
CA ALA A 304 6.21 9.63 3.34
C ALA A 304 6.63 8.57 4.35
N ASP A 305 7.86 8.09 4.24
CA ASP A 305 8.39 7.09 5.18
C ASP A 305 8.32 7.56 6.64
N PRO A 306 8.21 6.63 7.61
CA PRO A 306 8.18 6.98 9.03
C PRO A 306 9.41 7.80 9.48
N ASP A 307 10.57 7.60 8.85
CA ASP A 307 11.81 8.35 9.10
C ASP A 307 11.83 9.77 8.49
N GLN A 308 10.81 10.13 7.72
CA GLN A 308 10.69 11.43 7.05
C GLN A 308 9.61 12.34 7.67
N ARG A 309 8.98 11.91 8.77
CA ARG A 309 7.93 12.68 9.46
C ARG A 309 8.20 12.76 10.96
N PRO A 310 7.82 13.86 11.64
CA PRO A 310 8.06 14.01 13.06
C PRO A 310 7.18 13.04 13.85
N ILE A 311 7.71 12.32 14.83
CA ILE A 311 6.93 11.49 15.77
C ILE A 311 7.17 12.01 17.18
N LEU A 312 6.10 12.43 17.85
CA LEU A 312 6.19 13.06 19.16
C LEU A 312 6.30 12.01 20.27
N ALA A 313 7.01 12.38 21.34
CA ALA A 313 7.10 11.58 22.56
C ALA A 313 5.79 11.70 23.34
N SER A 314 5.21 10.55 23.69
CA SER A 314 4.07 10.42 24.60
C SER A 314 4.55 10.29 26.04
N SER A 315 3.68 10.64 27.00
CA SER A 315 3.91 10.33 28.41
C SER A 315 3.56 8.89 28.79
N ILE A 316 2.90 8.15 27.90
CA ILE A 316 2.48 6.75 28.12
C ILE A 316 3.69 5.85 27.91
N THR A 317 3.92 4.88 28.80
CA THR A 317 5.02 3.93 28.63
C THR A 317 4.73 2.91 27.51
N PRO A 318 5.75 2.31 26.89
CA PRO A 318 5.56 1.34 25.81
C PRO A 318 4.64 0.17 26.19
N GLU A 319 4.75 -0.32 27.43
CA GLU A 319 3.98 -1.46 27.93
C GLU A 319 2.50 -1.12 28.07
N VAL A 320 2.19 0.07 28.59
CA VAL A 320 0.81 0.53 28.77
C VAL A 320 0.16 0.83 27.42
N LEU A 321 0.91 1.43 26.50
CA LEU A 321 0.45 1.68 25.15
C LEU A 321 0.09 0.37 24.43
N GLU A 322 1.01 -0.60 24.39
CA GLU A 322 0.76 -1.88 23.74
C GLU A 322 -0.43 -2.61 24.36
N GLN A 323 -0.51 -2.66 25.69
CA GLN A 323 -1.63 -3.30 26.38
C GLN A 323 -2.97 -2.65 26.01
N THR A 324 -3.01 -1.31 25.94
CA THR A 324 -4.22 -0.57 25.55
C THR A 324 -4.63 -0.90 24.11
N VAL A 325 -3.68 -0.91 23.18
CA VAL A 325 -3.92 -1.24 21.75
C VAL A 325 -4.39 -2.68 21.60
N VAL A 326 -3.71 -3.64 22.22
CA VAL A 326 -4.05 -5.07 22.15
C VAL A 326 -5.43 -5.32 22.77
N ALA A 327 -5.74 -4.71 23.91
CA ALA A 327 -7.04 -4.84 24.55
C ALA A 327 -8.18 -4.30 23.67
N PHE A 328 -7.98 -3.14 23.05
CA PHE A 328 -8.94 -2.54 22.12
C PHE A 328 -9.28 -3.49 20.96
N PHE A 329 -8.27 -4.03 20.27
CA PHE A 329 -8.50 -4.90 19.13
C PHE A 329 -9.08 -6.26 19.53
N ARG A 330 -8.63 -6.85 20.65
CA ARG A 330 -9.21 -8.11 21.14
C ARG A 330 -10.68 -7.96 21.49
N TYR A 331 -11.04 -6.86 22.12
CA TYR A 331 -12.44 -6.54 22.41
C TYR A 331 -13.24 -6.36 21.12
N GLY A 332 -12.75 -5.52 20.20
CA GLY A 332 -13.47 -5.21 18.96
C GLY A 332 -13.61 -6.38 18.00
N TYR A 333 -12.67 -7.33 18.00
CA TYR A 333 -12.73 -8.52 17.13
C TYR A 333 -13.30 -9.77 17.80
N ALA A 334 -13.71 -9.71 19.08
CA ALA A 334 -14.16 -10.89 19.83
C ALA A 334 -15.28 -11.70 19.14
N SER A 335 -16.15 -11.04 18.38
CA SER A 335 -17.26 -11.65 17.65
C SER A 335 -17.12 -11.60 16.12
N ILE A 336 -15.98 -11.13 15.60
CA ILE A 336 -15.76 -10.93 14.17
C ILE A 336 -14.87 -12.03 13.60
N GLN A 337 -15.35 -12.69 12.55
CA GLN A 337 -14.54 -13.68 11.81
C GLN A 337 -13.88 -13.03 10.59
N PRO A 338 -12.59 -13.31 10.33
CA PRO A 338 -11.92 -12.88 9.10
C PRO A 338 -12.63 -13.40 7.85
N ARG A 339 -12.71 -12.57 6.81
CA ARG A 339 -13.20 -12.99 5.49
C ARG A 339 -12.61 -12.11 4.38
N ARG A 340 -12.83 -12.50 3.13
CA ARG A 340 -12.49 -11.69 1.96
C ARG A 340 -13.63 -10.73 1.59
N TYR A 341 -13.28 -9.68 0.86
CA TYR A 341 -14.21 -8.74 0.22
C TYR A 341 -15.18 -8.05 1.19
N TRP A 342 -14.61 -7.43 2.23
CA TRP A 342 -15.37 -6.52 3.07
C TRP A 342 -15.84 -5.32 2.25
N THR A 343 -17.10 -4.93 2.36
CA THR A 343 -17.56 -3.65 1.83
C THR A 343 -17.34 -2.53 2.85
N TRP A 344 -17.25 -1.28 2.38
CA TRP A 344 -17.16 -0.13 3.29
C TRP A 344 -18.37 0.00 4.23
N ALA A 345 -19.55 -0.46 3.81
CA ALA A 345 -20.74 -0.48 4.65
C ALA A 345 -20.58 -1.49 5.79
N GLU A 346 -20.07 -2.69 5.49
CA GLU A 346 -19.84 -3.73 6.51
C GLU A 346 -18.70 -3.36 7.47
N ILE A 347 -17.63 -2.73 6.97
CA ILE A 347 -16.54 -2.23 7.84
C ILE A 347 -17.08 -1.18 8.82
N LYS A 348 -17.90 -0.23 8.34
CA LYS A 348 -18.53 0.77 9.20
C LYS A 348 -19.48 0.14 10.22
N ALA A 349 -20.24 -0.88 9.82
CA ALA A 349 -21.16 -1.58 10.71
C ALA A 349 -20.42 -2.40 11.78
N ALA A 350 -19.34 -3.10 11.41
CA ALA A 350 -18.50 -3.87 12.33
C ALA A 350 -17.85 -3.00 13.42
N GLY A 351 -17.66 -1.71 13.14
CA GLY A 351 -17.12 -0.74 14.06
C GLY A 351 -18.12 -0.08 15.01
N GLN A 352 -19.42 -0.34 14.86
CA GLN A 352 -20.42 0.17 15.78
C GLN A 352 -20.54 -0.78 16.98
N PRO A 353 -20.49 -0.27 18.23
CA PRO A 353 -20.81 -1.11 19.37
C PRO A 353 -22.21 -1.68 19.16
N GLU A 354 -22.41 -2.97 19.44
CA GLU A 354 -23.76 -3.52 19.56
C GLU A 354 -24.51 -2.60 20.51
N SER A 355 -25.58 -1.96 20.02
CA SER A 355 -26.51 -1.26 20.89
C SER A 355 -26.98 -2.32 21.89
N VAL A 356 -26.49 -2.25 23.13
CA VAL A 356 -27.03 -3.04 24.22
C VAL A 356 -28.52 -2.71 24.22
N GLY A 357 -29.34 -3.67 23.81
CA GLY A 357 -30.78 -3.51 23.80
C GLY A 357 -31.20 -3.11 25.21
N GLU A 358 -31.91 -1.99 25.32
CA GLU A 358 -32.61 -1.57 26.53
C GLU A 358 -33.58 -2.65 27.04
#